data_AF-A0A7Y0Q4Z8-F1
#
_entry.id   AF-A0A7Y0Q4Z8-F1
#
_cell.length_a   1.000
_cell.length_b   1.000
_cell.length_c   1.000
_cell.angle_alpha   90.00
_cell.angle_beta   90.00
_cell.angle_gamma   90.00
#
_symmetry.space_group_name_H-M   'P 1'
#
loop_
_entity.id
_entity.type
_entity.pdbx_description
1 polymer ?
#
loop_
_entity_poly.entity_id
_entity_poly.type
_entity_poly.pdbx_seq_one_letter_code
_entity_poly.pdbx_strand_id
1 'polypeptide(L)'
;MRIAVIGGGISGLATCYALERQTWTGHAPVMDLYEAEMRLGGVIETVRFGRAVIEMGPDSLVDKPDGVVALAQQLGLGGDLAQINPGAAPPLWLKVDGWHPFPHRETRSYTLLGGLDQLTEALTRALRSTHISLGARVSAISSYGQQWLVEAEPKVEGIYDAVVLALPTVAALPLLSPTLRIPELDKITYPARAVVGVAP
;
A
#
# COMPACT_ATOMS: atom_id res chain seq x y z
N MET A 1 18.17 -3.11 -16.40
CA MET A 1 17.63 -4.07 -15.41
C MET A 1 16.12 -4.00 -15.47
N ARG A 2 15.42 -5.14 -15.44
CA ARG A 2 13.95 -5.22 -15.36
C ARG A 2 13.54 -5.80 -14.01
N ILE A 3 12.58 -5.17 -13.36
CA ILE A 3 12.05 -5.60 -12.06
C ILE A 3 10.54 -5.84 -12.18
N ALA A 4 10.06 -7.00 -11.76
CA ALA A 4 8.62 -7.21 -11.56
C ALA A 4 8.26 -6.81 -10.13
N VAL A 5 7.23 -5.98 -9.96
CA VAL A 5 6.65 -5.64 -8.66
C VAL A 5 5.24 -6.21 -8.60
N ILE A 6 4.98 -7.11 -7.64
CA ILE A 6 3.71 -7.85 -7.59
C ILE A 6 2.90 -7.33 -6.40
N GLY A 7 1.77 -6.69 -6.67
CA GLY A 7 0.90 -6.01 -5.71
C GLY A 7 0.95 -4.48 -5.86
N GLY A 8 -0.17 -3.88 -6.23
CA GLY A 8 -0.39 -2.43 -6.43
C GLY A 8 -0.92 -1.70 -5.19
N GLY A 9 -0.76 -2.27 -4.00
CA GLY A 9 -0.99 -1.56 -2.74
C GLY A 9 0.08 -0.52 -2.44
N ILE A 10 -0.02 0.14 -1.27
CA ILE A 10 0.91 1.19 -0.85
C ILE A 10 2.38 0.75 -0.90
N SER A 11 2.69 -0.48 -0.48
CA SER A 11 4.06 -1.00 -0.47
C SER A 11 4.64 -1.15 -1.88
N GLY A 12 3.86 -1.63 -2.85
CA GLY A 12 4.30 -1.77 -4.24
C GLY A 12 4.49 -0.41 -4.91
N LEU A 13 3.50 0.49 -4.76
CA LEU A 13 3.59 1.85 -5.28
C LEU A 13 4.78 2.62 -4.71
N ALA A 14 4.98 2.54 -3.38
CA ALA A 14 6.11 3.18 -2.72
C ALA A 14 7.45 2.58 -3.17
N THR A 15 7.51 1.26 -3.40
CA THR A 15 8.71 0.60 -3.92
C THR A 15 9.06 1.13 -5.30
N CYS A 16 8.09 1.17 -6.22
CA CYS A 16 8.29 1.75 -7.56
C CYS A 16 8.75 3.21 -7.47
N TYR A 17 8.03 4.02 -6.70
CA TYR A 17 8.34 5.44 -6.54
C TYR A 17 9.75 5.68 -5.98
N ALA A 18 10.17 4.89 -4.99
CA ALA A 18 11.50 4.99 -4.40
C ALA A 18 12.58 4.59 -5.41
N LEU A 19 12.39 3.48 -6.15
CA LEU A 19 13.36 3.00 -7.13
C LEU A 19 13.54 3.96 -8.32
N GLU A 20 12.49 4.62 -8.80
CA GLU A 20 12.59 5.62 -9.87
C GLU A 20 13.41 6.85 -9.47
N ARG A 21 13.50 7.15 -8.17
CA ARG A 21 14.16 8.35 -7.63
C ARG A 21 15.57 8.08 -7.11
N GLN A 22 15.99 6.83 -7.09
CA GLN A 22 17.36 6.44 -6.80
C GLN A 22 18.29 6.90 -7.93
N THR A 23 19.53 7.25 -7.57
CA THR A 23 20.59 7.45 -8.56
C THR A 23 21.23 6.11 -8.86
N TRP A 24 21.12 5.67 -10.11
CA TRP A 24 21.65 4.37 -10.53
C TRP A 24 23.00 4.51 -11.20
N THR A 25 23.93 3.61 -10.90
CA THR A 25 25.16 3.45 -11.69
C THR A 25 24.81 2.75 -13.00
N GLY A 26 24.46 3.53 -14.02
CA GLY A 26 24.01 3.03 -15.33
C GLY A 26 22.55 3.41 -15.60
N HIS A 27 21.86 2.57 -16.36
CA HIS A 27 20.44 2.81 -16.68
C HIS A 27 19.57 2.49 -15.47
N ALA A 28 18.60 3.37 -15.20
CA ALA A 28 17.55 3.11 -14.22
C ALA A 28 16.79 1.81 -14.57
N PRO A 29 16.29 1.06 -13.57
CA PRO A 29 15.50 -0.13 -13.82
C PRO A 29 14.18 0.23 -14.51
N VAL A 30 13.75 -0.62 -15.42
CA VAL A 30 12.38 -0.62 -15.95
C VAL A 30 11.56 -1.54 -15.06
N MET A 31 10.40 -1.07 -14.60
CA MET A 31 9.59 -1.80 -13.65
C MET A 31 8.22 -2.11 -14.24
N ASP A 32 7.79 -3.35 -14.09
CA ASP A 32 6.43 -3.78 -14.43
C ASP A 32 5.71 -4.12 -13.12
N LEU A 33 4.71 -3.30 -12.76
CA LEU A 33 3.85 -3.50 -11.61
C LEU A 33 2.61 -4.29 -12.03
N TYR A 34 2.36 -5.40 -11.35
CA TYR A 34 1.21 -6.28 -11.54
C TYR A 34 0.24 -6.14 -10.37
N GLU A 35 -1.00 -5.77 -10.66
CA GLU A 35 -2.09 -5.71 -9.69
C GLU A 35 -3.25 -6.60 -10.17
N ALA A 36 -3.73 -7.46 -9.28
CA ALA A 36 -4.76 -8.43 -9.59
C ALA A 36 -6.16 -7.79 -9.69
N GLU A 37 -6.40 -6.67 -9.02
CA GLU A 37 -7.63 -5.89 -9.10
C GLU A 37 -7.61 -4.86 -10.23
N MET A 38 -8.79 -4.30 -10.54
CA MET A 38 -8.95 -3.20 -11.50
C MET A 38 -8.63 -1.82 -10.90
N ARG A 39 -8.04 -1.78 -9.71
CA ARG A 39 -7.67 -0.56 -8.99
C ARG A 39 -6.35 -0.75 -8.25
N LEU A 40 -5.64 0.35 -8.01
CA LEU A 40 -4.48 0.40 -7.13
C LEU A 40 -4.90 0.78 -5.70
N GLY A 41 -3.95 0.73 -4.77
CA GLY A 41 -4.11 1.19 -3.39
C GLY A 41 -4.36 0.08 -2.37
N GLY A 42 -4.84 -1.08 -2.81
CA GLY A 42 -5.07 -2.24 -1.95
C GLY A 42 -6.06 -1.92 -0.83
N VAL A 43 -5.64 -2.11 0.43
CA VAL A 43 -6.50 -1.84 1.60
C VAL A 43 -6.80 -0.35 1.86
N ILE A 44 -6.07 0.56 1.19
CA ILE A 44 -6.39 1.99 1.23
C ILE A 44 -7.51 2.22 0.21
N GLU A 45 -8.69 2.55 0.72
CA GLU A 45 -9.88 2.81 -0.06
C GLU A 45 -10.73 3.83 0.67
N THR A 46 -11.03 4.93 -0.02
CA THR A 46 -11.89 5.99 0.48
C THR A 46 -13.20 5.97 -0.31
N VAL A 47 -14.32 5.86 0.39
CA VAL A 47 -15.68 5.93 -0.18
C VAL A 47 -16.28 7.31 0.11
N ARG A 48 -16.89 7.89 -0.92
CA ARG A 48 -17.62 9.16 -0.83
C ARG A 48 -19.11 8.84 -0.76
N PHE A 49 -19.74 9.15 0.37
CA PHE A 49 -21.17 8.93 0.58
C PHE A 49 -21.86 10.23 0.99
N GLY A 50 -22.66 10.79 0.08
CA GLY A 50 -23.21 12.14 0.25
C GLY A 50 -22.09 13.17 0.38
N ARG A 51 -22.02 13.85 1.54
CA ARG A 51 -20.94 14.81 1.87
C ARG A 51 -19.83 14.18 2.71
N ALA A 52 -19.96 12.92 3.09
CA ALA A 52 -18.99 12.22 3.94
C ALA A 52 -17.88 11.58 3.09
N VAL A 53 -16.68 11.63 3.64
CA VAL A 53 -15.48 10.92 3.18
C VAL A 53 -15.21 9.83 4.21
N ILE A 54 -15.30 8.57 3.80
CA ILE A 54 -15.26 7.41 4.69
C ILE A 54 -14.10 6.51 4.28
N GLU A 55 -13.19 6.23 5.21
CA GLU A 55 -12.10 5.28 4.98
C GLU A 55 -12.56 3.86 5.26
N MET A 56 -12.27 2.95 4.34
CA MET A 56 -12.65 1.53 4.43
C MET A 56 -11.54 0.66 5.03
N GLY A 57 -10.40 1.25 5.36
CA GLY A 57 -9.23 0.58 5.90
C GLY A 57 -8.44 1.49 6.84
N PRO A 58 -7.20 1.89 6.49
CA PRO A 58 -6.47 2.89 7.27
C PRO A 58 -7.21 4.22 7.31
N ASP A 59 -7.21 4.91 8.45
CA ASP A 59 -7.94 6.18 8.64
C ASP A 59 -7.04 7.40 8.84
N SER A 60 -5.78 7.17 9.20
CA SER A 60 -4.85 8.22 9.59
C SER A 60 -3.38 7.91 9.28
N LEU A 61 -2.59 8.97 9.26
CA LEU A 61 -1.17 9.03 8.95
C LEU A 61 -0.41 9.51 10.18
N VAL A 62 0.45 8.65 10.74
CA VAL A 62 1.32 9.03 11.86
C VAL A 62 2.54 9.77 11.33
N ASP A 63 2.75 10.99 11.82
CA ASP A 63 3.87 11.84 11.43
C ASP A 63 5.18 11.36 12.09
N LYS A 64 6.08 10.88 11.24
CA LYS A 64 7.45 10.46 11.58
C LYS A 64 8.42 11.22 10.70
N PRO A 65 9.66 11.50 11.17
CA PRO A 65 10.71 12.07 10.32
C PRO A 65 10.87 11.26 9.03
N ASP A 66 10.87 11.96 7.89
CA ASP A 66 10.93 11.39 6.53
C ASP A 66 9.87 10.32 6.24
N GLY A 67 8.76 10.34 6.99
CA GLY A 67 7.66 9.40 6.89
C GLY A 67 6.59 9.81 5.88
N VAL A 68 5.41 9.23 6.05
CA VAL A 68 4.29 9.36 5.11
C VAL A 68 3.77 10.79 4.96
N VAL A 69 3.85 11.63 5.99
CA VAL A 69 3.45 13.03 5.93
C VAL A 69 4.42 13.85 5.06
N ALA A 70 5.72 13.62 5.20
CA ALA A 70 6.73 14.23 4.34
C ALA A 70 6.56 13.77 2.88
N LEU A 71 6.25 12.49 2.66
CA LEU A 71 5.92 11.97 1.33
C LEU A 71 4.68 12.65 0.73
N ALA A 72 3.60 12.80 1.49
CA ALA A 72 2.40 13.52 1.05
C ALA A 72 2.72 14.97 0.63
N GLN A 73 3.55 15.68 1.41
CA GLN A 73 4.01 17.02 1.03
C GLN A 73 4.80 17.01 -0.28
N GLN A 74 5.75 16.08 -0.46
CA GLN A 74 6.53 15.94 -1.69
C GLN A 74 5.66 15.62 -2.92
N LEU A 75 4.55 14.90 -2.71
CA LEU A 75 3.58 14.56 -3.73
C LEU A 75 2.57 15.69 -4.02
N GLY A 76 2.72 16.86 -3.40
CA GLY A 76 1.85 18.02 -3.62
C GLY A 76 0.55 17.98 -2.82
N LEU A 77 0.37 17.04 -1.89
CA LEU A 77 -0.83 16.89 -1.06
C LEU A 77 -0.75 17.72 0.23
N GLY A 78 0.26 18.60 0.37
CA GLY A 78 0.49 19.37 1.58
C GLY A 78 -0.70 20.25 1.99
N GLY A 79 -1.46 20.76 1.02
CA GLY A 79 -2.67 21.57 1.27
C GLY A 79 -3.87 20.77 1.77
N ASP A 80 -3.87 19.45 1.52
CA ASP A 80 -4.96 18.55 1.92
C ASP A 80 -4.68 17.85 3.24
N LEU A 81 -3.47 17.98 3.80
CA LEU A 81 -3.12 17.43 5.11
C LEU A 81 -3.93 18.12 6.21
N ALA A 82 -4.77 17.34 6.87
CA ALA A 82 -5.55 17.77 8.02
C ALA A 82 -5.03 17.09 9.28
N GLN A 83 -4.53 17.86 10.24
CA GLN A 83 -4.16 17.33 11.55
C GLN A 83 -5.42 16.94 12.32
N ILE A 84 -5.37 15.83 13.06
CA ILE A 84 -6.41 15.50 14.04
C ILE A 84 -6.58 16.68 14.99
N ASN A 85 -7.83 17.08 15.26
CA ASN A 85 -8.14 18.22 16.10
C ASN A 85 -7.46 18.08 17.48
N PRO A 86 -6.47 18.93 17.82
CA PRO A 86 -5.77 18.83 19.11
C PRO A 86 -6.68 19.13 20.30
N GLY A 87 -7.80 19.83 20.07
CA GLY A 87 -8.84 20.13 21.05
C GLY A 87 -9.91 19.04 21.19
N ALA A 88 -9.84 17.92 20.46
CA ALA A 88 -10.79 16.82 20.61
C ALA A 88 -10.77 16.25 22.05
N ALA A 89 -11.87 15.64 22.50
CA ALA A 89 -11.90 14.89 23.76
C ALA A 89 -10.87 13.74 23.73
N PRO A 90 -10.32 13.31 24.89
CA PRO A 90 -9.41 12.18 24.90
C PRO A 90 -10.11 10.91 24.38
N PRO A 91 -9.38 9.98 23.76
CA PRO A 91 -9.91 8.64 23.49
C PRO A 91 -10.45 8.01 24.77
N LEU A 92 -11.48 7.16 24.65
CA LEU A 92 -12.14 6.52 25.79
C LEU A 92 -11.99 5.00 25.71
N TRP A 93 -11.95 4.37 26.89
CA TRP A 93 -12.10 2.93 27.07
C TRP A 93 -13.42 2.62 27.75
N LEU A 94 -14.18 1.68 27.19
CA LEU A 94 -15.34 1.11 27.87
C LEU A 94 -14.90 -0.02 28.79
N LYS A 95 -15.14 0.14 30.08
CA LYS A 95 -15.01 -0.89 31.12
C LYS A 95 -16.39 -1.23 31.67
N VAL A 96 -16.45 -2.26 32.51
CA VAL A 96 -17.70 -2.74 33.15
C VAL A 96 -18.41 -1.62 33.94
N ASP A 97 -17.64 -0.71 34.53
CA ASP A 97 -18.10 0.41 35.35
C ASP A 97 -18.31 1.71 34.54
N GLY A 98 -18.11 1.70 33.22
CA GLY A 98 -18.40 2.83 32.34
C GLY A 98 -17.24 3.26 31.45
N TRP A 99 -17.32 4.49 30.94
CA TRP A 99 -16.32 5.10 30.06
C TRP A 99 -15.21 5.77 30.85
N HIS A 100 -13.96 5.44 30.52
CA HIS A 100 -12.78 6.01 31.17
C HIS A 100 -11.86 6.67 30.14
N PRO A 101 -11.21 7.80 30.47
CA PRO A 101 -10.19 8.38 29.60
C PRO A 101 -9.03 7.41 29.34
N PHE A 102 -8.58 7.33 28.09
CA PHE A 102 -7.34 6.65 27.71
C PHE A 102 -6.14 7.44 28.25
N PRO A 103 -5.11 6.79 28.83
CA PRO A 103 -4.01 7.47 29.51
C PRO A 103 -3.05 8.24 28.58
N HIS A 104 -3.14 8.05 27.27
CA HIS A 104 -2.28 8.67 26.27
C HIS A 104 -3.09 9.39 25.17
N ARG A 105 -2.49 10.41 24.58
CA ARG A 105 -2.98 11.06 23.37
C ARG A 105 -1.94 10.95 22.27
N GLU A 106 -2.35 10.40 21.14
CA GLU A 106 -1.64 10.58 19.87
C GLU A 106 -1.84 12.03 19.43
N THR A 107 -0.77 12.82 19.33
CA THR A 107 -0.85 14.26 19.00
C THR A 107 -0.33 14.61 17.62
N ARG A 108 0.29 13.64 16.93
CA ARG A 108 0.95 13.84 15.63
C ARG A 108 0.36 12.91 14.56
N SER A 109 -0.96 12.96 14.44
CA SER A 109 -1.69 12.19 13.43
C SER A 109 -2.43 13.13 12.50
N TYR A 110 -2.41 12.78 11.22
CA TYR A 110 -2.96 13.54 10.12
C TYR A 110 -3.88 12.64 9.27
N THR A 111 -4.74 13.24 8.47
CA THR A 111 -5.43 12.59 7.36
C THR A 111 -5.39 13.50 6.15
N LEU A 112 -6.04 13.10 5.06
CA LEU A 112 -6.19 13.92 3.85
C LEU A 112 -7.67 14.28 3.69
N LEU A 113 -7.97 15.58 3.48
CA LEU A 113 -9.35 16.10 3.46
C LEU A 113 -10.27 15.38 2.46
N GLY A 114 -9.73 14.94 1.33
CA GLY A 114 -10.45 14.21 0.28
C GLY A 114 -10.38 12.69 0.36
N GLY A 115 -9.72 12.13 1.38
CA GLY A 115 -9.44 10.70 1.50
C GLY A 115 -7.97 10.34 1.43
N LEU A 116 -7.59 9.24 2.08
CA LEU A 116 -6.25 8.66 2.04
C LEU A 116 -5.93 7.98 0.70
N ASP A 117 -6.94 7.61 -0.10
CA ASP A 117 -6.76 7.13 -1.47
C ASP A 117 -5.95 8.11 -2.33
N GLN A 118 -6.08 9.41 -2.09
CA GLN A 118 -5.30 10.48 -2.73
C GLN A 118 -3.79 10.25 -2.64
N LEU A 119 -3.29 9.62 -1.56
CA LEU A 119 -1.88 9.27 -1.44
C LEU A 119 -1.47 8.25 -2.51
N THR A 120 -2.29 7.22 -2.72
CA THR A 120 -2.02 6.18 -3.72
C THR A 120 -2.20 6.70 -5.14
N GLU A 121 -3.16 7.60 -5.35
CA GLU A 121 -3.33 8.29 -6.63
C GLU A 121 -2.14 9.19 -6.95
N ALA A 122 -1.68 9.98 -5.97
CA ALA A 122 -0.55 10.89 -6.16
C ALA A 122 0.75 10.13 -6.40
N LEU A 123 0.99 9.03 -5.67
CA LEU A 123 2.09 8.11 -5.98
C LEU A 123 2.01 7.61 -7.41
N THR A 124 0.85 7.11 -7.83
CA THR A 124 0.64 6.59 -9.19
C THR A 124 0.92 7.64 -10.25
N ARG A 125 0.42 8.88 -10.07
CA ARG A 125 0.68 10.01 -11.00
C ARG A 125 2.15 10.42 -11.03
N ALA A 126 2.89 10.19 -9.95
CA ALA A 126 4.30 10.54 -9.87
C ALA A 126 5.22 9.49 -10.52
N LEU A 127 4.74 8.27 -10.75
CA LEU A 127 5.48 7.24 -11.50
C LEU A 127 5.59 7.63 -12.98
N ARG A 128 6.80 7.53 -13.54
CA ARG A 128 7.09 7.95 -14.92
C ARG A 128 7.51 6.81 -15.83
N SER A 129 8.19 5.81 -15.28
CA SER A 129 8.80 4.70 -16.04
C SER A 129 8.23 3.33 -15.68
N THR A 130 7.38 3.27 -14.66
CA THR A 130 6.70 2.05 -14.23
C THR A 130 5.56 1.72 -15.18
N HIS A 131 5.56 0.54 -15.77
CA HIS A 131 4.42 0.00 -16.49
C HIS A 131 3.47 -0.67 -15.50
N ILE A 132 2.19 -0.27 -15.50
CA ILE A 132 1.19 -0.79 -14.57
C ILE A 132 0.20 -1.66 -15.34
N SER A 133 0.06 -2.91 -14.91
CA SER A 133 -0.93 -3.87 -15.43
C SER A 133 -1.98 -4.15 -14.36
N LEU A 134 -3.18 -3.59 -14.54
CA LEU A 134 -4.36 -3.86 -13.71
C LEU A 134 -5.09 -5.11 -14.19
N GLY A 135 -5.80 -5.79 -13.28
CA GLY A 135 -6.47 -7.05 -13.58
C GLY A 135 -5.49 -8.18 -13.94
N ALA A 136 -4.20 -8.01 -13.65
CA ALA A 136 -3.11 -8.91 -14.02
C ALA A 136 -2.65 -9.68 -12.77
N ARG A 137 -3.30 -10.80 -12.49
CA ARG A 137 -2.94 -11.66 -11.35
C ARG A 137 -1.74 -12.52 -11.72
N VAL A 138 -0.60 -12.29 -11.05
CA VAL A 138 0.53 -13.22 -11.14
C VAL A 138 0.12 -14.58 -10.55
N SER A 139 0.25 -15.63 -11.35
CA SER A 139 -0.12 -17.00 -11.01
C SER A 139 1.10 -17.88 -10.72
N ALA A 140 2.27 -17.56 -11.28
CA ALA A 140 3.51 -18.29 -11.05
C ALA A 140 4.77 -17.42 -11.14
N ILE A 141 5.79 -17.81 -10.39
CA ILE A 141 7.15 -17.27 -10.46
C ILE A 141 8.12 -18.46 -10.45
N SER A 142 9.01 -18.52 -11.42
CA SER A 142 9.99 -19.60 -11.54
C SER A 142 11.36 -19.09 -11.98
N SER A 143 12.40 -19.88 -11.76
CA SER A 143 13.75 -19.54 -12.22
C SER A 143 13.86 -19.70 -13.73
N TYR A 144 14.51 -18.73 -14.37
CA TYR A 144 14.82 -18.73 -15.79
C TYR A 144 16.30 -18.38 -15.98
N GLY A 145 17.18 -19.38 -15.85
CA GLY A 145 18.62 -19.16 -15.82
C GLY A 145 19.05 -18.33 -14.60
N GLN A 146 19.58 -17.13 -14.82
CA GLN A 146 19.93 -16.15 -13.77
C GLN A 146 18.81 -15.11 -13.52
N GLN A 147 17.67 -15.28 -14.18
CA GLN A 147 16.53 -14.38 -14.16
C GLN A 147 15.29 -15.13 -13.63
N TRP A 148 14.17 -14.42 -13.61
CA TRP A 148 12.88 -14.90 -13.13
C TRP A 148 11.85 -14.84 -14.26
N LEU A 149 11.16 -15.95 -14.50
CA LEU A 149 9.95 -15.96 -15.30
C LEU A 149 8.77 -15.64 -14.38
N VAL A 150 7.98 -14.63 -14.75
CA VAL A 150 6.74 -14.24 -14.07
C VAL A 150 5.58 -14.42 -15.04
N GLU A 151 4.59 -15.19 -14.62
CA GLU A 151 3.39 -15.51 -15.40
C GLU A 151 2.17 -14.88 -14.74
N ALA A 152 1.34 -14.16 -15.51
CA ALA A 152 0.13 -13.51 -15.05
C ALA A 152 -1.06 -13.75 -15.97
N GLU A 153 -2.26 -13.83 -15.39
CA GLU A 153 -3.53 -13.94 -16.11
C GLU A 153 -4.16 -12.56 -16.34
N PRO A 154 -4.82 -12.28 -17.49
CA PRO A 154 -5.00 -13.13 -18.67
C PRO A 154 -3.87 -12.91 -19.71
N LYS A 155 -2.80 -13.72 -19.61
CA LYS A 155 -1.66 -13.81 -20.56
C LYS A 155 -0.72 -12.60 -20.62
N VAL A 156 -0.10 -12.27 -19.49
CA VAL A 156 1.14 -11.48 -19.49
C VAL A 156 2.26 -12.34 -18.93
N GLU A 157 3.33 -12.53 -19.70
CA GLU A 157 4.54 -13.21 -19.26
C GLU A 157 5.74 -12.28 -19.43
N GLY A 158 6.67 -12.33 -18.49
CA GLY A 158 7.88 -11.53 -18.57
C GLY A 158 9.08 -12.19 -17.89
N ILE A 159 10.26 -11.91 -18.43
CA ILE A 159 11.54 -12.30 -17.84
C ILE A 159 12.14 -11.08 -17.14
N TYR A 160 12.53 -11.26 -15.89
CA TYR A 160 12.95 -10.20 -14.98
C TYR A 160 14.28 -10.53 -14.30
N ASP A 161 15.09 -9.49 -14.08
CA ASP A 161 16.34 -9.64 -13.32
C ASP A 161 16.07 -9.77 -11.82
N ALA A 162 14.97 -9.19 -11.34
CA ALA A 162 14.52 -9.29 -9.96
C ALA A 162 13.00 -9.26 -9.84
N VAL A 163 12.48 -9.84 -8.76
CA VAL A 163 11.04 -9.82 -8.42
C VAL A 163 10.86 -9.30 -7.00
N VAL A 164 9.93 -8.36 -6.83
CA VAL A 164 9.48 -7.84 -5.53
C VAL A 164 8.07 -8.32 -5.27
N LEU A 165 7.88 -9.01 -4.15
CA LEU A 165 6.57 -9.43 -3.65
C LEU A 165 6.04 -8.39 -2.65
N ALA A 166 5.14 -7.53 -3.11
CA ALA A 166 4.40 -6.56 -2.30
C ALA A 166 2.97 -7.06 -1.99
N LEU A 167 2.85 -8.35 -1.68
CA LEU A 167 1.61 -9.06 -1.46
C LEU A 167 1.38 -9.38 0.03
N PRO A 168 0.13 -9.57 0.47
CA PRO A 168 -0.13 -10.26 1.73
C PRO A 168 0.37 -11.70 1.65
N THR A 169 0.76 -12.27 2.79
CA THR A 169 1.44 -13.56 2.86
C THR A 169 0.64 -14.70 2.22
N VAL A 170 -0.68 -14.70 2.37
CA VAL A 170 -1.58 -15.69 1.78
C VAL A 170 -1.52 -15.72 0.24
N ALA A 171 -1.21 -14.58 -0.39
CA ALA A 171 -1.05 -14.49 -1.85
C ALA A 171 0.40 -14.70 -2.29
N ALA A 172 1.38 -14.36 -1.44
CA ALA A 172 2.80 -14.55 -1.73
C ALA A 172 3.24 -16.02 -1.61
N LEU A 173 2.70 -16.77 -0.64
CA LEU A 173 3.12 -18.14 -0.33
C LEU A 173 3.03 -19.11 -1.53
N PRO A 174 1.91 -19.18 -2.29
CA PRO A 174 1.83 -20.04 -3.47
C PRO A 174 2.85 -19.70 -4.56
N LEU A 175 3.22 -18.42 -4.69
CA LEU A 175 4.21 -17.96 -5.68
C LEU A 175 5.65 -18.28 -5.25
N LEU A 176 5.93 -18.28 -3.94
CA LEU A 176 7.25 -18.60 -3.40
C LEU A 176 7.51 -20.10 -3.32
N SER A 177 6.52 -20.88 -2.89
CA SER A 177 6.68 -22.30 -2.53
C SER A 177 7.40 -23.18 -3.58
N PRO A 178 7.21 -22.98 -4.90
CA PRO A 178 7.93 -23.75 -5.92
C PRO A 178 9.44 -23.48 -5.95
N THR A 179 9.88 -22.29 -5.52
CA THR A 179 11.28 -21.85 -5.64
C THR A 179 11.98 -21.67 -4.29
N LEU A 180 11.25 -21.20 -3.28
CA LEU A 180 11.78 -20.86 -1.96
C LEU A 180 10.76 -21.21 -0.88
N ARG A 181 11.20 -21.97 0.13
CA ARG A 181 10.38 -22.31 1.29
C ARG A 181 10.74 -21.43 2.49
N ILE A 182 9.75 -20.67 2.99
CA ILE A 182 9.91 -19.80 4.16
C ILE A 182 8.82 -20.15 5.20
N PRO A 183 9.06 -21.12 6.11
CA PRO A 183 8.07 -21.61 7.07
C PRO A 183 7.52 -20.54 8.02
N GLU A 184 8.24 -19.45 8.22
CA GLU A 184 7.83 -18.32 9.07
C GLU A 184 6.62 -17.58 8.48
N LEU A 185 6.48 -17.56 7.16
CA LEU A 185 5.36 -16.94 6.48
C LEU A 185 4.03 -17.68 6.78
N ASP A 186 4.06 -19.00 6.94
CA ASP A 186 2.89 -19.80 7.30
C ASP A 186 2.30 -19.44 8.68
N LYS A 187 3.08 -18.76 9.53
CA LYS A 187 2.68 -18.37 10.89
C LYS A 187 1.95 -17.02 10.93
N ILE A 188 1.90 -16.29 9.81
CA ILE A 188 1.28 -14.96 9.76
C ILE A 188 -0.25 -15.13 9.70
N THR A 189 -0.94 -14.58 10.69
CA THR A 189 -2.40 -14.64 10.79
C THR A 189 -3.03 -13.32 10.38
N TYR A 190 -4.15 -13.40 9.65
CA TYR A 190 -4.94 -12.26 9.22
C TYR A 190 -6.33 -12.34 9.85
N PRO A 191 -6.58 -11.66 11.00
CA PRO A 191 -7.91 -11.64 11.59
C PRO A 191 -8.85 -10.86 10.67
N ALA A 192 -10.04 -11.43 10.41
CA ALA A 192 -11.09 -10.74 9.67
C ALA A 192 -11.55 -9.49 10.42
N ARG A 193 -11.80 -8.41 9.67
CA ARG A 193 -12.28 -7.13 10.19
C ARG A 193 -13.36 -6.58 9.27
N ALA A 194 -14.30 -5.83 9.82
CA ALA A 194 -15.31 -5.10 9.08
C ALA A 194 -15.35 -3.66 9.60
N VAL A 195 -15.47 -2.70 8.69
CA VAL A 195 -15.65 -1.28 8.99
C VAL A 195 -17.10 -0.92 8.71
N VAL A 196 -17.75 -0.24 9.65
CA VAL A 196 -19.14 0.24 9.51
C VAL A 196 -19.11 1.76 9.56
N GLY A 197 -19.22 2.39 8.38
CA GLY A 197 -19.38 3.83 8.26
C GLY A 197 -20.84 4.23 8.40
N VAL A 198 -21.13 5.17 9.29
CA VAL A 198 -22.47 5.77 9.45
C VAL A 198 -22.35 7.26 9.18
N ALA A 199 -23.00 7.72 8.11
CA ALA A 199 -23.07 9.14 7.75
C ALA A 199 -24.52 9.65 7.93
N PRO A 200 -24.71 10.86 8.48
CA PRO A 200 -26.02 11.48 8.66
C PRO A 200 -26.66 11.93 7.34
#